data_AF-A0AAU6WS40-F1
#
_entry.id   AF-A0AAU6WS40-F1
#
_cell.length_a   1.000
_cell.length_b   1.000
_cell.length_c   1.000
_cell.angle_alpha   90.00
_cell.angle_beta   90.00
_cell.angle_gamma   90.00
#
_symmetry.space_group_name_H-M   'P 1'
#
loop_
_entity.id
_entity.type
_entity.pdbx_description
1 polymer ?
#
loop_
_entity_poly.entity_id
_entity_poly.type
_entity_poly.pdbx_seq_one_letter_code
_entity_poly.pdbx_strand_id
1 'polypeptide(L)'
;MIDKEKKRSRRIKESEGTYKKDPTLSIICARYEEQDLLRDDSIKDVIVVSLLDDIYGKAFYVYIDAETLDLLYVQGPHRYIEIADFFEL
;
A
#
# COMPACT_ATOMS: atom_id res chain seq x y z
N MET A 1 -18.29 28.73 28.78
CA MET A 1 -17.17 28.19 27.97
C MET A 1 -17.53 26.87 27.26
N ILE A 2 -18.77 26.68 26.78
CA ILE A 2 -19.24 25.38 26.23
C ILE A 2 -19.39 25.41 24.68
N ASP A 3 -19.38 26.61 24.07
CA ASP A 3 -19.67 26.78 22.64
C ASP A 3 -18.49 26.50 21.69
N LYS A 4 -17.25 26.60 22.17
CA LYS A 4 -16.05 26.38 21.33
C LYS A 4 -15.80 24.89 21.06
N GLU A 5 -16.11 24.01 22.02
CA GLU A 5 -15.92 22.56 21.87
C GLU A 5 -16.92 21.94 20.89
N LYS A 6 -18.21 22.34 20.96
CA LYS A 6 -19.22 21.86 20.01
C LYS A 6 -18.93 22.26 18.56
N LYS A 7 -18.37 23.44 18.32
CA LYS A 7 -17.95 23.89 16.98
C LYS A 7 -16.75 23.12 16.46
N ARG A 8 -15.82 22.70 17.33
CA ARG A 8 -14.64 21.91 16.94
C ARG A 8 -15.02 20.49 16.55
N SER A 9 -15.91 19.83 17.31
CA SER A 9 -16.40 18.48 16.95
C SER A 9 -17.27 18.45 15.70
N ARG A 10 -17.94 19.55 15.34
CA ARG A 10 -18.66 19.65 14.05
C ARG A 10 -17.73 19.77 12.86
N ARG A 11 -16.64 20.55 12.96
CA ARG A 11 -15.65 20.66 11.88
C ARG A 11 -14.94 19.35 11.57
N ILE A 12 -14.67 18.52 12.58
CA ILE A 12 -14.00 17.21 12.40
C ILE A 12 -14.94 16.22 11.67
N LYS A 13 -16.25 16.26 11.96
CA LYS A 13 -17.25 15.45 11.24
C LYS A 13 -17.53 15.94 9.82
N GLU A 14 -17.38 17.23 9.54
CA GLU A 14 -17.54 17.78 8.18
C GLU A 14 -16.33 17.45 7.29
N SER A 15 -15.12 17.27 7.84
CA SER A 15 -13.96 16.74 7.10
C SER A 15 -14.01 15.25 6.79
N GLU A 16 -14.95 14.50 7.41
CA GLU A 16 -15.30 13.13 7.00
C GLU A 16 -16.29 13.12 5.82
N GLY A 17 -16.68 14.31 5.34
CA GLY A 17 -17.52 14.49 4.15
C GLY A 17 -16.76 14.19 2.87
N THR A 18 -17.09 13.03 2.27
CA THR A 18 -16.93 12.71 0.85
C THR A 18 -15.51 12.62 0.30
N TYR A 19 -14.66 11.78 0.89
CA TYR A 19 -13.87 10.92 0.03
C TYR A 19 -14.84 9.90 -0.57
N LYS A 20 -15.37 10.19 -1.77
CA LYS A 20 -15.87 9.10 -2.62
C LYS A 20 -14.68 8.16 -2.76
N LYS A 21 -14.70 7.02 -2.06
CA LYS A 21 -13.72 5.96 -2.26
C LYS A 21 -13.71 5.69 -3.76
N ASP A 22 -12.64 6.11 -4.42
CA ASP A 22 -12.42 5.70 -5.79
C ASP A 22 -12.15 4.20 -5.69
N PRO A 23 -13.02 3.33 -6.21
CA PRO A 23 -12.82 1.89 -6.11
C PRO A 23 -11.54 1.43 -6.83
N THR A 24 -10.86 2.32 -7.57
CA THR A 24 -9.55 2.06 -8.17
C THR A 24 -8.35 2.41 -7.27
N LEU A 25 -8.55 3.08 -6.13
CA LEU A 25 -7.46 3.45 -5.22
C LEU A 25 -7.25 2.36 -4.16
N SER A 26 -6.13 1.65 -4.26
CA SER A 26 -5.68 0.75 -3.19
C SER A 26 -5.20 1.55 -1.97
N ILE A 27 -5.56 1.08 -0.77
CA ILE A 27 -5.18 1.74 0.49
C ILE A 27 -3.89 1.11 1.00
N ILE A 28 -2.90 1.94 1.36
CA ILE A 28 -1.70 1.46 2.06
C ILE A 28 -2.09 1.08 3.49
N CYS A 29 -1.98 -0.20 3.82
CA CYS A 29 -2.26 -0.75 5.14
C CYS A 29 -1.03 -0.69 6.05
N ALA A 30 0.15 -0.98 5.50
CA ALA A 30 1.40 -1.00 6.24
C ALA A 30 2.59 -0.73 5.32
N ARG A 31 3.67 -0.20 5.90
CA ARG A 31 4.99 -0.06 5.28
C ARG A 31 6.04 -0.41 6.32
N TYR A 32 6.97 -1.29 5.98
CA TYR A 32 8.09 -1.66 6.84
C TYR A 32 9.28 -2.15 6.01
N GLU A 33 10.44 -2.22 6.64
CA GLU A 33 11.67 -2.75 6.04
C GLU A 33 11.99 -4.11 6.66
N GLU A 34 12.38 -5.08 5.84
CA GLU A 34 12.82 -6.40 6.29
C GLU A 34 13.92 -6.97 5.39
N GLN A 35 14.65 -7.97 5.87
CA GLN A 35 15.50 -8.82 5.03
C GLN A 35 14.65 -9.95 4.47
N ASP A 36 14.58 -10.06 3.15
CA ASP A 36 13.81 -11.11 2.49
C ASP A 36 14.67 -11.91 1.50
N LEU A 37 14.29 -13.17 1.29
CA LEU A 37 14.87 -14.06 0.30
C LEU A 37 14.13 -13.86 -1.02
N LEU A 38 14.80 -13.26 -1.99
CA LEU A 38 14.29 -13.07 -3.33
C LEU A 38 14.29 -14.39 -4.11
N ARG A 39 13.59 -14.41 -5.24
CA ARG A 39 13.43 -15.61 -6.08
C ARG A 39 14.74 -16.10 -6.71
N ASP A 40 15.69 -15.21 -6.93
CA ASP A 40 17.04 -15.53 -7.41
C ASP A 40 17.95 -16.07 -6.28
N ASP A 41 17.36 -16.45 -5.14
CA ASP A 41 18.01 -16.90 -3.92
C ASP A 41 18.93 -15.85 -3.26
N SER A 42 18.86 -14.59 -3.70
CA SER A 42 19.57 -13.49 -3.05
C SER A 42 18.80 -12.99 -1.81
N ILE A 43 19.54 -12.63 -0.75
CA ILE A 43 18.97 -11.99 0.43
C ILE A 43 19.19 -10.48 0.28
N LYS A 44 18.12 -9.70 0.36
CA LYS A 44 18.16 -8.24 0.26
C LYS A 44 17.35 -7.56 1.35
N ASP A 45 17.77 -6.36 1.72
CA ASP A 45 16.94 -5.42 2.47
C ASP A 45 15.86 -4.87 1.52
N VAL A 46 14.59 -5.04 1.90
CA VAL A 46 13.43 -4.65 1.10
C VAL A 46 12.49 -3.76 1.90
N ILE A 47 11.88 -2.79 1.23
CA ILE A 47 10.70 -2.08 1.72
C ILE A 47 9.47 -2.84 1.23
N VAL A 48 8.65 -3.29 2.17
CA VAL A 48 7.38 -3.96 1.90
C VAL A 48 6.25 -2.98 2.13
N VAL A 49 5.42 -2.80 1.09
CA VAL A 49 4.19 -2.01 1.16
C VAL A 49 3.00 -2.94 1.02
N SER A 50 2.20 -3.05 2.09
CA SER A 50 0.95 -3.78 2.08
C SER A 50 -0.18 -2.87 1.61
N LEU A 51 -0.91 -3.31 0.59
CA LEU A 51 -2.02 -2.61 -0.03
C LEU A 51 -3.29 -3.46 0.08
N LEU A 52 -4.42 -2.82 0.38
CA LEU A 52 -5.73 -3.47 0.30
C LEU A 52 -6.44 -3.06 -0.98
N ASP A 53 -6.80 -4.05 -1.79
CA ASP A 53 -7.65 -3.89 -2.95
C ASP A 53 -9.11 -3.70 -2.48
N ASP A 54 -9.72 -2.55 -2.81
CA ASP A 54 -11.09 -2.22 -2.39
C ASP A 54 -12.16 -2.96 -3.22
N ILE A 55 -11.80 -3.51 -4.39
CA ILE A 55 -12.68 -4.29 -5.27
C ILE A 55 -12.81 -5.73 -4.75
N TYR A 56 -11.68 -6.36 -4.41
CA TYR A 56 -11.65 -7.76 -4.00
C TYR A 56 -11.55 -7.96 -2.49
N GLY A 57 -11.26 -6.91 -1.73
CA GLY A 57 -11.06 -6.97 -0.27
C GLY A 57 -9.84 -7.81 0.12
N LYS A 58 -8.87 -7.96 -0.78
CA LYS A 58 -7.68 -8.78 -0.58
C LYS A 58 -6.43 -7.93 -0.50
N ALA A 59 -5.52 -8.32 0.39
CA ALA A 59 -4.22 -7.70 0.50
C ALA A 59 -3.29 -8.15 -0.63
N PHE A 60 -2.49 -7.22 -1.13
CA PHE A 60 -1.33 -7.51 -1.98
C PHE A 60 -0.13 -6.74 -1.44
N TYR A 61 1.06 -7.25 -1.74
CA TYR A 61 2.32 -6.76 -1.20
C TYR A 61 3.22 -6.35 -2.34
N VAL A 62 3.82 -5.17 -2.19
CA VAL A 62 4.77 -4.62 -3.14
C VAL A 62 6.14 -4.62 -2.48
N TYR A 63 7.10 -5.29 -3.12
CA TYR A 63 8.47 -5.42 -2.65
C TYR A 63 9.37 -4.49 -3.45
N ILE A 64 10.09 -3.64 -2.74
CA ILE A 64 10.96 -2.61 -3.29
C ILE A 64 12.35 -2.79 -2.69
N ASP A 65 13.41 -2.71 -3.49
CA ASP A 65 14.79 -2.69 -3.02
C ASP A 65 15.00 -1.47 -2.10
N ALA A 66 15.48 -1.68 -0.87
CA ALA A 66 15.65 -0.58 0.09
C ALA A 66 16.80 0.38 -0.28
N GLU A 67 17.79 -0.08 -1.06
CA GLU A 67 18.94 0.71 -1.47
C GLU A 67 18.66 1.47 -2.76
N THR A 68 18.17 0.77 -3.79
CA THR A 68 17.98 1.38 -5.12
C THR A 68 16.59 1.99 -5.31
N LEU A 69 15.63 1.64 -4.47
CA LEU A 69 14.21 1.94 -4.62
C LEU A 69 13.57 1.32 -5.88
N ASP A 70 14.26 0.33 -6.47
CA ASP A 70 13.73 -0.41 -7.61
C ASP A 70 12.59 -1.33 -7.18
N LEU A 71 11.55 -1.38 -7.99
CA LEU A 71 10.42 -2.26 -7.77
C LEU A 71 10.82 -3.69 -8.16
N LEU A 72 10.82 -4.61 -7.19
CA LEU A 72 11.29 -5.98 -7.39
C LEU A 72 10.16 -6.86 -7.93
N TYR A 73 9.10 -7.03 -7.15
CA TYR A 73 7.92 -7.79 -7.55
C TYR A 73 6.68 -7.43 -6.74
N VAL A 74 5.53 -7.87 -7.24
CA VAL A 74 4.23 -7.73 -6.56
C VAL A 74 3.68 -9.12 -6.25
N GLN A 75 3.37 -9.34 -4.96
CA GLN A 75 2.73 -10.56 -4.48
C GLN A 75 1.26 -10.28 -4.19
N GLY A 76 0.40 -10.66 -5.12
CA GLY A 76 -1.05 -10.63 -4.95
C GLY A 76 -1.62 -11.95 -4.43
N PRO A 77 -2.90 -11.96 -4.02
CA PRO A 77 -3.58 -13.14 -3.48
C PRO A 77 -3.76 -14.28 -4.48
N HIS A 78 -3.60 -14.00 -5.79
CA HIS A 78 -3.81 -14.95 -6.88
C HIS A 78 -2.73 -14.91 -7.96
N ARG A 79 -1.77 -13.98 -7.87
CA ARG A 79 -0.72 -13.78 -8.88
C ARG A 79 0.55 -13.22 -8.25
N TYR A 80 1.67 -13.79 -8.65
CA TYR A 80 3.01 -13.23 -8.51
C TYR A 80 3.39 -12.61 -9.85
N ILE A 81 3.90 -11.38 -9.85
CA ILE A 81 4.32 -10.67 -11.07
C ILE A 81 5.70 -10.07 -10.82
N GLU A 82 6.70 -10.56 -11.56
CA GLU A 82 8.00 -9.89 -11.71
C GLU A 82 7.86 -8.75 -12.71
N ILE A 83 8.63 -7.69 -12.48
CA ILE A 83 8.50 -6.48 -13.30
C ILE A 83 9.37 -6.52 -14.55
N ALA A 84 10.44 -7.31 -14.54
CA ALA A 84 11.13 -7.66 -15.77
C ALA A 84 10.12 -8.20 -16.81
N ASP A 85 9.23 -9.10 -16.38
CA ASP A 85 8.16 -9.65 -17.23
C ASP A 85 7.07 -8.62 -17.64
N PHE A 86 7.00 -7.46 -16.98
CA PHE A 86 6.01 -6.43 -17.27
C PHE A 86 6.46 -5.46 -18.38
N PHE A 87 7.77 -5.28 -18.55
CA PHE A 87 8.35 -4.36 -19.53
C PHE A 87 8.86 -5.05 -20.81
N GLU A 88 8.87 -6.39 -20.85
CA GLU A 88 9.13 -7.16 -22.07
C GLU A 88 7.84 -7.26 -22.91
N LEU A 89 7.69 -6.35 -23.87
CA LEU A 89 6.64 -6.31 -24.90
C LEU A 89 7.19 -6.71 -26.27
#